data_AF-A0A963BNE6-F1
#
_entry.id   AF-A0A963BNE6-F1
#
_cell.length_a   1.000
_cell.length_b   1.000
_cell.length_c   1.000
_cell.angle_alpha   90.00
_cell.angle_beta   90.00
_cell.angle_gamma   90.00
#
_symmetry.space_group_name_H-M   'P 1'
#
loop_
_entity.id
_entity.type
_entity.pdbx_description
1 polymer ?
#
loop_
_entity_poly.entity_id
_entity_poly.type
_entity_poly.pdbx_seq_one_letter_code
_entity_poly.pdbx_strand_id
1 'polypeptide(L)'
;VLIFKASGVFNFAQGAMVLFAALAMARFSEWFPALLGLDSKLLANLLAFAGAMALMVAVAWLIERLVLGKLVNQEHITLLMATLGITYFLDGFGQTLFGSDIYKIDVGLPKDPIFMLESMFEGGVLVNKEDLYAAAIAAALVVGLTMFFQYTATGRALRAVADDHQA
;
A
#
# COMPACT_ATOMS: atom_id res chain seq x y z
N VAL A 1 -7.14 14.33 5.29
CA VAL A 1 -8.61 14.54 5.24
C VAL A 1 -9.02 15.17 3.90
N LEU A 2 -8.59 14.58 2.78
CA LEU A 2 -8.98 15.04 1.41
C LEU A 2 -9.94 14.04 0.76
N ILE A 3 -9.78 12.73 1.05
CA ILE A 3 -10.69 11.67 0.58
C ILE A 3 -12.08 11.80 1.21
N PHE A 4 -12.15 12.14 2.50
CA PHE A 4 -13.42 12.37 3.22
C PHE A 4 -14.20 13.59 2.66
N LYS A 5 -13.47 14.61 2.18
CA LYS A 5 -14.05 15.86 1.69
C LYS A 5 -14.52 15.80 0.24
N ALA A 6 -13.92 14.95 -0.60
CA ALA A 6 -14.31 14.81 -2.00
C ALA A 6 -15.34 13.69 -2.26
N SER A 7 -15.45 12.68 -1.39
CA SER A 7 -16.34 11.51 -1.61
C SER A 7 -17.54 11.43 -0.65
N GLY A 8 -17.52 12.18 0.46
CA GLY A 8 -18.49 12.04 1.56
C GLY A 8 -18.42 10.69 2.30
N VAL A 9 -17.62 9.73 1.82
CA VAL A 9 -17.49 8.37 2.38
C VAL A 9 -16.02 8.00 2.59
N PHE A 10 -15.74 7.34 3.71
CA PHE A 10 -14.44 6.72 3.98
C PHE A 10 -14.36 5.36 3.26
N ASN A 11 -13.37 5.16 2.39
CA ASN A 11 -13.15 3.86 1.78
C ASN A 11 -12.39 2.95 2.75
N PHE A 12 -13.11 2.05 3.44
CA PHE A 12 -12.52 1.09 4.37
C PHE A 12 -11.76 -0.05 3.69
N ALA A 13 -11.96 -0.26 2.38
CA ALA A 13 -11.26 -1.30 1.62
C ALA A 13 -9.79 -0.99 1.37
N GLN A 14 -9.37 0.27 1.55
CA GLN A 14 -8.00 0.67 1.26
C GLN A 14 -6.97 -0.11 2.09
N GLY A 15 -7.26 -0.38 3.37
CA GLY A 15 -6.38 -1.19 4.21
C GLY A 15 -6.19 -2.60 3.68
N ALA A 16 -7.27 -3.32 3.37
CA ALA A 16 -7.22 -4.66 2.80
C ALA A 16 -6.56 -4.69 1.42
N MET A 17 -6.76 -3.68 0.58
CA MET A 17 -6.06 -3.58 -0.71
C MET A 17 -4.54 -3.46 -0.53
N VAL A 18 -4.06 -2.73 0.49
CA VAL A 18 -2.62 -2.64 0.80
C VAL A 18 -2.08 -3.98 1.32
N LEU A 19 -2.82 -4.67 2.18
CA LEU A 19 -2.45 -6.00 2.68
C LEU A 19 -2.39 -7.03 1.53
N PHE A 20 -3.39 -7.03 0.65
CA PHE A 20 -3.42 -7.90 -0.52
C PHE A 20 -2.24 -7.62 -1.46
N ALA A 21 -1.88 -6.35 -1.66
CA ALA A 21 -0.69 -5.97 -2.44
C ALA A 21 0.60 -6.49 -1.79
N ALA A 22 0.73 -6.39 -0.47
CA ALA A 22 1.89 -6.90 0.26
C ALA A 22 2.01 -8.42 0.16
N LEU A 23 0.90 -9.16 0.28
CA LEU A 23 0.85 -10.61 0.08
C LEU A 23 1.23 -11.00 -1.36
N ALA A 24 0.68 -10.31 -2.36
CA ALA A 24 1.02 -10.54 -3.76
C ALA A 24 2.52 -10.32 -4.01
N MET A 25 3.08 -9.24 -3.47
CA MET A 25 4.52 -8.95 -3.56
C MET A 25 5.35 -10.05 -2.90
N ALA A 26 4.99 -10.48 -1.68
CA ALA A 26 5.69 -11.54 -0.97
C ALA A 26 5.73 -12.84 -1.79
N ARG A 27 4.58 -13.26 -2.35
CA ARG A 27 4.49 -14.50 -3.12
C ARG A 27 5.19 -14.40 -4.46
N PHE A 28 5.10 -13.27 -5.16
CA PHE A 28 5.83 -13.09 -6.42
C PHE A 28 7.34 -13.00 -6.21
N SER A 29 7.79 -12.49 -5.05
CA SER A 29 9.22 -12.49 -4.71
C SER A 29 9.80 -13.89 -4.47
N GLU A 30 8.95 -14.88 -4.14
CA GLU A 30 9.35 -16.29 -4.03
C GLU A 30 9.13 -17.05 -5.34
N TRP A 31 7.96 -16.87 -5.97
CA TRP A 31 7.55 -17.63 -7.15
C TRP A 31 8.37 -17.27 -8.39
N PHE A 32 8.62 -15.99 -8.67
CA PHE A 32 9.35 -15.61 -9.88
C PHE A 32 10.78 -16.11 -9.93
N PRO A 33 11.62 -15.97 -8.89
CA PRO A 33 12.96 -16.56 -8.91
C PRO A 33 12.91 -18.10 -8.95
N ALA A 34 11.94 -18.75 -8.29
CA ALA A 34 11.78 -20.22 -8.36
C ALA A 34 11.36 -20.72 -9.76
N LEU A 35 10.50 -19.97 -10.47
CA LEU A 35 10.02 -20.30 -11.81
C LEU A 35 11.05 -19.99 -12.90
N LEU A 36 11.79 -18.88 -12.77
CA LEU A 36 12.68 -18.36 -13.80
C LEU A 36 14.15 -18.75 -13.58
N GLY A 37 14.50 -19.37 -12.45
CA GLY A 37 15.88 -19.76 -12.12
C GLY A 37 16.83 -18.57 -12.02
N LEU A 38 16.34 -17.42 -11.57
CA LEU A 38 17.12 -16.18 -11.52
C LEU A 38 17.92 -16.08 -10.22
N ASP A 39 19.25 -16.06 -10.34
CA ASP A 39 20.16 -15.86 -9.19
C ASP A 39 20.23 -14.38 -8.73
N SER A 40 19.79 -13.43 -9.57
CA SER A 40 19.83 -12.01 -9.23
C SER A 40 18.63 -11.58 -8.40
N LYS A 41 18.84 -11.41 -7.09
CA LYS A 41 17.84 -10.92 -6.12
C LYS A 41 17.19 -9.59 -6.53
N LEU A 42 17.96 -8.68 -7.14
CA LEU A 42 17.45 -7.37 -7.59
C LEU A 42 16.45 -7.50 -8.75
N LEU A 43 16.77 -8.35 -9.74
CA LEU A 43 15.93 -8.55 -10.91
C LEU A 43 14.65 -9.31 -10.55
N ALA A 44 14.76 -10.30 -9.65
CA ALA A 44 13.62 -11.01 -9.08
C ALA A 44 12.67 -10.06 -8.34
N ASN A 45 13.19 -9.16 -7.50
CA ASN A 45 12.37 -8.19 -6.77
C ASN A 45 11.71 -7.15 -7.67
N LEU A 46 12.41 -6.69 -8.73
CA LEU A 46 11.81 -5.78 -9.71
C LEU A 46 10.66 -6.44 -10.48
N LEU A 47 10.85 -7.70 -10.91
CA LEU A 47 9.79 -8.47 -11.57
C LEU A 47 8.62 -8.72 -10.61
N ALA A 48 8.89 -9.08 -9.35
CA ALA A 48 7.86 -9.29 -8.33
C ALA A 48 7.04 -8.01 -8.11
N PHE A 49 7.70 -6.86 -8.02
CA PHE A 49 7.06 -5.57 -7.88
C PHE A 49 6.19 -5.22 -9.10
N ALA A 50 6.71 -5.42 -10.31
CA ALA A 50 5.95 -5.21 -11.54
C ALA A 50 4.72 -6.13 -11.64
N GLY A 51 4.88 -7.40 -11.28
CA GLY A 51 3.79 -8.39 -11.24
C GLY A 51 2.73 -8.02 -10.21
N ALA A 52 3.14 -7.62 -9.01
CA ALA A 52 2.23 -7.20 -7.94
C ALA A 52 1.47 -5.92 -8.35
N MET A 53 2.14 -4.97 -8.99
CA MET A 53 1.51 -3.77 -9.52
C MET A 53 0.47 -4.10 -10.58
N ALA A 54 0.80 -4.97 -11.55
CA ALA A 54 -0.13 -5.39 -12.59
C ALA A 54 -1.37 -6.09 -12.00
N LEU A 55 -1.16 -6.98 -11.02
CA LEU A 55 -2.25 -7.64 -10.30
C LEU A 55 -3.14 -6.61 -9.58
N MET A 56 -2.55 -5.65 -8.87
CA MET A 56 -3.32 -4.64 -8.14
C MET A 56 -4.10 -3.72 -9.07
N VAL A 57 -3.56 -3.39 -10.24
CA VAL A 57 -4.30 -2.65 -11.28
C VAL A 57 -5.52 -3.47 -11.73
N ALA A 58 -5.36 -4.76 -11.99
CA ALA A 58 -6.47 -5.63 -12.37
C ALA A 58 -7.53 -5.75 -11.26
N VAL A 59 -7.11 -5.93 -10.01
CA VAL A 59 -8.00 -6.02 -8.84
C VAL A 59 -8.76 -4.71 -8.63
N ALA A 60 -8.07 -3.57 -8.67
CA ALA A 60 -8.69 -2.25 -8.54
C ALA A 60 -9.71 -1.99 -9.65
N TRP A 61 -9.34 -2.29 -10.90
CA TRP A 61 -10.23 -2.17 -12.04
C TRP A 61 -11.46 -3.06 -11.91
N LEU A 62 -11.30 -4.28 -11.42
CA LEU A 62 -12.41 -5.22 -11.21
C LEU A 62 -13.36 -4.73 -10.10
N ILE A 63 -12.82 -4.28 -8.97
CA ILE A 63 -13.61 -3.72 -7.85
C ILE A 63 -14.39 -2.49 -8.32
N GLU A 64 -13.73 -1.61 -9.06
CA GLU A 64 -14.37 -0.42 -9.62
C GLU A 64 -15.48 -0.80 -10.60
N ARG A 65 -15.22 -1.68 -11.56
CA ARG A 65 -16.19 -2.06 -12.58
C ARG A 65 -17.37 -2.86 -12.02
N LEU A 66 -17.14 -3.75 -11.05
CA LEU A 66 -18.17 -4.67 -10.56
C LEU A 66 -18.97 -4.11 -9.39
N VAL A 67 -18.33 -3.33 -8.51
CA VAL A 67 -18.92 -2.89 -7.24
C VAL A 67 -19.09 -1.37 -7.23
N LEU A 68 -17.99 -0.62 -7.18
CA LEU A 68 -18.05 0.82 -6.90
C LEU A 68 -18.75 1.61 -8.01
N GLY A 69 -18.49 1.28 -9.28
CA GLY A 69 -19.09 1.94 -10.44
C GLY A 69 -20.61 1.74 -10.54
N LYS A 70 -21.18 0.73 -9.89
CA LYS A 70 -22.64 0.51 -9.81
C LYS A 70 -23.30 1.25 -8.65
N LEU A 71 -22.50 1.70 -7.69
CA LEU A 71 -22.94 2.40 -6.49
C LEU A 71 -22.78 3.92 -6.63
N VAL A 72 -22.49 4.40 -7.84
CA VAL A 72 -22.45 5.83 -8.14
C VAL A 72 -23.84 6.42 -7.89
N ASN A 73 -23.89 7.53 -7.15
CA ASN A 73 -25.12 8.23 -6.75
C ASN A 73 -26.01 7.48 -5.73
N GLN A 74 -25.46 6.50 -5.00
CA GLN A 74 -26.14 5.85 -3.87
C GLN A 74 -25.83 6.55 -2.53
N GLU A 75 -26.59 6.20 -1.50
CA GLU A 75 -26.40 6.74 -0.16
C GLU A 75 -25.00 6.41 0.40
N HIS A 76 -24.44 7.34 1.17
CA HIS A 76 -23.13 7.23 1.80
C HIS A 76 -22.95 5.94 2.63
N ILE A 77 -24.01 5.51 3.33
CA ILE A 77 -24.00 4.27 4.13
C ILE A 77 -23.86 3.04 3.25
N THR A 78 -24.49 3.03 2.07
CA THR A 78 -24.40 1.92 1.11
C THR A 78 -22.98 1.77 0.57
N LEU A 79 -22.30 2.88 0.25
CA LEU A 79 -20.90 2.87 -0.15
C LEU A 79 -19.98 2.37 0.98
N LEU A 80 -20.23 2.80 2.22
CA LEU A 80 -19.49 2.32 3.38
C LEU A 80 -19.62 0.80 3.54
N MET A 81 -20.85 0.28 3.52
CA MET A 81 -21.11 -1.16 3.62
C MET A 81 -20.46 -1.94 2.48
N ALA A 82 -20.50 -1.41 1.25
CA ALA A 82 -19.82 -2.03 0.12
C ALA A 82 -18.30 -2.09 0.32
N THR A 83 -17.68 -1.03 0.84
CA THR A 83 -16.23 -1.03 1.10
C THR A 83 -15.83 -2.00 2.20
N LEU A 84 -16.64 -2.16 3.26
CA LEU A 84 -16.41 -3.20 4.27
C LEU A 84 -16.56 -4.61 3.68
N GLY A 85 -17.55 -4.82 2.80
CA GLY A 85 -17.72 -6.07 2.07
C GLY A 85 -16.50 -6.40 1.20
N ILE A 86 -15.95 -5.40 0.50
CA ILE A 86 -14.71 -5.55 -0.28
C ILE A 86 -13.54 -5.88 0.63
N THR A 87 -13.41 -5.23 1.81
CA THR A 87 -12.36 -5.54 2.79
C THR A 87 -12.37 -7.01 3.16
N TYR A 88 -13.52 -7.52 3.64
CA TYR A 88 -13.64 -8.92 4.07
C TYR A 88 -13.46 -9.91 2.91
N PHE A 89 -13.94 -9.55 1.72
CA PHE A 89 -13.73 -10.35 0.52
C PHE A 89 -12.24 -10.45 0.19
N LEU A 90 -11.51 -9.32 0.16
CA LEU A 90 -10.07 -9.32 -0.14
C LEU A 90 -9.25 -10.02 0.93
N ASP A 91 -9.60 -9.88 2.21
CA ASP A 91 -8.91 -10.57 3.29
C ASP A 91 -9.06 -12.09 3.16
N GLY A 92 -10.28 -12.58 2.92
CA GLY A 92 -10.53 -14.02 2.72
C GLY A 92 -9.97 -14.55 1.40
N PHE A 93 -10.13 -13.81 0.31
CA PHE A 93 -9.65 -14.19 -1.01
C PHE A 93 -8.12 -14.18 -1.08
N GLY A 94 -7.48 -13.19 -0.45
CA GLY A 94 -6.03 -13.09 -0.34
C GLY A 94 -5.43 -14.27 0.40
N GLN A 95 -6.00 -14.63 1.55
CA GLN A 95 -5.57 -15.82 2.31
C GLN A 95 -5.80 -17.12 1.54
N THR A 96 -6.87 -17.22 0.75
CA THR A 96 -7.16 -18.41 -0.07
C THR A 96 -6.19 -18.56 -1.24
N LEU A 97 -5.85 -17.46 -1.93
CA LEU A 97 -4.93 -17.48 -3.06
C LEU A 97 -3.47 -17.64 -2.65
N PHE A 98 -3.05 -16.88 -1.64
CA PHE A 98 -1.64 -16.74 -1.28
C PHE A 98 -1.23 -17.61 -0.10
N GLY A 99 -2.20 -18.03 0.72
CA GLY A 99 -2.01 -18.70 2.00
C GLY A 99 -2.10 -17.74 3.18
N SER A 100 -2.26 -18.29 4.38
CA SER A 100 -2.37 -17.54 5.64
C SER A 100 -1.06 -17.51 6.44
N ASP A 101 0.05 -17.95 5.84
CA ASP A 101 1.34 -18.03 6.53
C ASP A 101 2.00 -16.65 6.68
N ILE A 102 2.94 -16.54 7.63
CA ILE A 102 3.74 -15.33 7.80
C ILE A 102 4.85 -15.33 6.74
N TYR A 103 4.66 -14.56 5.68
CA TYR A 103 5.65 -14.43 4.61
C TYR A 103 6.75 -13.43 4.98
N LYS A 104 8.00 -13.85 4.83
CA LYS A 104 9.16 -12.96 4.97
C LYS A 104 9.51 -12.40 3.60
N ILE A 105 9.32 -11.09 3.41
CA ILE A 105 9.79 -10.42 2.20
C ILE A 105 11.31 -10.16 2.36
N ASP A 106 12.14 -10.93 1.66
CA ASP A 106 13.58 -10.65 1.55
C ASP A 106 13.84 -9.72 0.37
N VAL A 107 13.69 -8.42 0.61
CA VAL A 107 13.99 -7.37 -0.37
C VAL A 107 15.50 -7.22 -0.65
N GLY A 108 16.36 -8.04 -0.04
CA GLY A 108 17.82 -7.95 -0.17
C GLY A 108 18.45 -6.82 0.65
N LEU A 109 17.72 -6.25 1.61
CA LEU A 109 18.23 -5.26 2.54
C LEU A 109 18.99 -5.96 3.69
N PRO A 110 20.15 -5.43 4.14
CA PRO A 110 20.85 -5.97 5.31
C PRO A 110 19.95 -5.90 6.54
N LYS A 111 19.61 -7.05 7.12
CA LYS A 111 18.70 -7.15 8.28
C LYS A 111 19.42 -7.04 9.62
N ASP A 112 20.74 -6.94 9.62
CA ASP A 112 21.54 -6.86 10.84
C ASP A 112 21.19 -5.58 11.61
N PRO A 113 20.64 -5.71 12.82
CA PRO A 113 20.33 -4.56 13.66
C PRO A 113 21.60 -3.76 13.95
N ILE A 114 21.49 -2.44 13.95
CA ILE A 114 22.57 -1.57 14.41
C ILE A 114 22.25 -1.20 15.85
N PHE A 115 23.22 -1.39 16.74
CA PHE A 115 23.19 -0.75 18.05
C PHE A 115 23.49 0.74 17.86
N MET A 116 22.46 1.57 17.98
CA MET A 116 22.61 3.03 17.99
C MET A 116 22.60 3.53 19.44
N LEU A 117 23.23 4.68 19.70
CA LEU A 117 23.26 5.30 21.04
C LEU A 117 23.96 4.49 22.16
N GLU A 118 24.91 3.61 21.82
CA GLU A 118 25.75 2.93 22.84
C GLU A 118 26.49 3.89 23.78
N SER A 119 26.78 5.11 23.34
CA SER A 119 27.43 6.16 24.15
C SER A 119 26.46 6.98 25.01
N MET A 120 25.14 6.81 24.85
CA MET A 120 24.10 7.57 25.58
C MET A 120 23.25 6.70 26.51
N PHE A 121 23.20 5.38 26.28
CA PHE A 121 22.49 4.40 27.11
C PHE A 121 23.32 3.12 27.27
N GLU A 122 23.50 2.62 28.49
CA GLU A 122 24.11 1.30 28.72
C GLU A 122 23.23 0.21 28.08
N GLY A 123 23.77 -0.47 27.06
CA GLY A 123 23.06 -1.48 26.27
C GLY A 123 22.59 -1.02 24.88
N GLY A 124 22.69 0.28 24.56
CA GLY A 124 22.29 0.84 23.28
C GLY A 124 20.80 0.68 22.94
N VAL A 125 20.39 1.24 21.82
CA VAL A 125 19.07 1.03 21.22
C VAL A 125 19.23 0.17 19.98
N LEU A 126 18.62 -1.02 20.01
CA LEU A 126 18.62 -1.93 18.88
C LEU A 126 17.62 -1.44 17.83
N VAL A 127 18.13 -0.96 16.70
CA VAL A 127 17.31 -0.44 15.61
C VAL A 127 17.53 -1.29 14.36
N ASN A 128 16.44 -1.81 13.80
CA ASN A 128 16.49 -2.53 12.54
C ASN A 128 16.76 -1.54 11.39
N LYS A 129 17.71 -1.88 10.52
CA LYS A 129 17.98 -1.09 9.31
C LYS A 129 16.75 -0.98 8.40
N GLU A 130 15.96 -2.06 8.30
CA GLU A 130 14.70 -2.08 7.53
C GLU A 130 13.73 -0.99 8.00
N ASP A 131 13.54 -0.84 9.31
CA ASP A 131 12.66 0.17 9.90
C ASP A 131 13.17 1.59 9.63
N LEU A 132 14.50 1.80 9.68
CA LEU A 132 15.11 3.09 9.39
C LEU A 132 14.92 3.50 7.92
N TYR A 133 15.15 2.57 6.98
CA TYR A 133 14.90 2.82 5.56
C TYR A 133 13.41 3.04 5.29
N ALA A 134 12.53 2.24 5.89
CA ALA A 134 11.08 2.41 5.76
C ALA A 134 10.63 3.79 6.28
N ALA A 135 11.13 4.22 7.44
CA ALA A 135 10.86 5.54 7.99
C ALA A 135 11.37 6.66 7.08
N ALA A 136 12.58 6.53 6.53
CA ALA A 136 13.14 7.50 5.61
C ALA A 136 12.34 7.62 4.31
N ILE A 137 11.94 6.49 3.71
CA ILE A 137 11.11 6.45 2.50
C ILE A 137 9.73 7.04 2.79
N ALA A 138 9.11 6.67 3.92
CA ALA A 138 7.81 7.22 4.33
C ALA A 138 7.88 8.74 4.53
N ALA A 139 8.92 9.24 5.20
CA ALA A 139 9.14 10.67 5.38
C ALA A 139 9.33 11.39 4.03
N ALA A 140 10.14 10.83 3.13
CA ALA A 140 10.35 11.38 1.78
C ALA A 140 9.04 11.43 0.98
N LEU A 141 8.21 10.38 1.05
CA LEU A 141 6.91 10.34 0.39
C LEU A 141 5.95 11.39 0.98
N VAL A 142 5.86 11.49 2.31
CA VAL A 142 5.01 12.49 2.99
C VAL A 142 5.43 13.91 2.59
N VAL A 143 6.74 14.19 2.62
CA VAL A 143 7.29 15.50 2.23
C VAL A 143 7.01 15.78 0.75
N GLY A 144 7.22 14.80 -0.13
CA GLY A 144 6.95 14.92 -1.56
C GLY A 144 5.48 15.19 -1.87
N LEU A 145 4.57 14.43 -1.26
CA LEU A 145 3.11 14.64 -1.36
C LEU A 145 2.71 16.01 -0.82
N THR A 146 3.29 16.41 0.31
CA THR A 146 3.03 17.71 0.92
C THR A 146 3.45 18.84 0.00
N MET A 147 4.66 18.77 -0.57
CA MET A 147 5.13 19.75 -1.54
C MET A 147 4.28 19.74 -2.81
N PHE A 148 3.87 18.57 -3.29
CA PHE A 148 2.97 18.45 -4.44
C PHE A 148 1.66 19.20 -4.18
N PHE A 149 0.97 18.93 -3.08
CA PHE A 149 -0.32 19.57 -2.78
C PHE A 149 -0.21 21.06 -2.45
N GLN A 150 0.90 21.51 -1.85
CA GLN A 150 1.05 22.91 -1.44
C GLN A 150 1.60 23.81 -2.56
N TYR A 151 2.56 23.33 -3.35
CA TYR A 151 3.31 24.18 -4.28
C TYR A 151 2.93 23.98 -5.75
N THR A 152 2.45 22.81 -6.16
CA THR A 152 2.11 22.59 -7.58
C THR A 152 0.75 23.20 -7.94
N ALA A 153 0.60 23.68 -9.18
CA ALA A 153 -0.68 24.21 -9.66
C ALA A 153 -1.77 23.13 -9.68
N THR A 154 -1.41 21.91 -10.10
CA THR A 154 -2.30 20.74 -10.09
C THR A 154 -2.72 20.36 -8.67
N GLY A 155 -1.80 20.30 -7.72
CA GLY A 155 -2.10 19.97 -6.32
C GLY A 155 -3.00 21.02 -5.64
N ARG A 156 -2.76 22.31 -5.91
CA ARG A 156 -3.62 23.40 -5.42
C ARG A 156 -5.01 23.36 -6.03
N ALA A 157 -5.14 23.08 -7.33
CA ALA A 157 -6.43 22.94 -8.01
C ALA A 157 -7.26 21.77 -7.43
N LEU A 158 -6.64 20.61 -7.20
CA LEU A 158 -7.31 19.46 -6.60
C LEU A 158 -7.84 19.77 -5.19
N ARG A 159 -7.08 20.52 -4.40
CA ARG A 159 -7.51 20.94 -3.06
C ARG A 159 -8.67 21.94 -3.10
N ALA A 160 -8.66 22.86 -4.06
CA ALA A 160 -9.74 23.81 -4.26
C ALA A 160 -11.06 23.12 -4.64
N VAL A 161 -11.03 22.17 -5.58
CA VAL A 161 -12.22 21.40 -5.99
C VAL A 161 -12.75 20.51 -4.85
N ALA A 162 -11.86 19.98 -4.01
CA ALA A 162 -12.27 19.21 -2.83
C ALA A 162 -12.92 20.08 -1.73
N ASP A 163 -12.66 21.39 -1.71
CA ASP A 163 -13.31 22.33 -0.80
C ASP A 163 -14.61 22.94 -1.39
N ASP A 164 -14.79 22.94 -2.72
CA ASP A 164 -15.89 23.60 -3.46
C ASP A 164 -17.16 22.74 -3.68
N HIS A 165 -17.35 21.68 -2.91
CA HIS A 165 -18.62 20.92 -2.88
C HIS A 165 -19.51 21.30 -1.67
N GLN A 166 -19.10 22.33 -0.91
CA GLN A 166 -19.84 22.89 0.22
C GLN A 166 -20.46 24.29 -0.03
N ALA A 167 -20.42 24.80 -1.26
CA ALA A 167 -21.04 26.07 -1.66
C ALA A 167 -22.36 25.87 -2.41
#